data_AF-A0AAJ2FT60-F1
#
_entry.id   AF-A0AAJ2FT60-F1
#
_cell.length_a   1.000
_cell.length_b   1.000
_cell.length_c   1.000
_cell.angle_alpha   90.00
_cell.angle_beta   90.00
_cell.angle_gamma   90.00
#
_symmetry.space_group_name_H-M   'P 1'
#
loop_
_entity.id
_entity.type
_entity.pdbx_description
1 polymer ?
#
loop_
_entity_poly.entity_id
_entity_poly.type
_entity_poly.pdbx_seq_one_letter_code
_entity_poly.pdbx_strand_id
1 'polypeptide(L)'
;MVDASGNHSKLATDLTIARLAQAGVVPIDIMATLSELQGSWNRPDAEQWAAVYAQAMPHYQLLIESYLKAQQVANEHEVLDSQR
;
A
#
# COMPACT_ATOMS: atom_id res chain seq x y z
N MET A 1 -14.31 -2.45 -4.30
CA MET A 1 -12.97 -3.02 -4.05
C MET A 1 -13.15 -4.23 -3.16
N VAL A 2 -12.64 -5.37 -3.58
CA VAL A 2 -12.94 -6.67 -2.95
C VAL A 2 -12.46 -6.76 -1.50
N ASP A 3 -11.37 -6.06 -1.18
CA ASP A 3 -10.71 -5.94 0.12
C ASP A 3 -11.30 -4.84 1.01
N ALA A 4 -12.14 -3.96 0.45
CA ALA A 4 -12.88 -2.92 1.19
C ALA A 4 -14.34 -3.29 1.43
N SER A 5 -14.80 -4.44 0.92
CA SER A 5 -16.18 -4.91 1.02
C SER A 5 -16.29 -6.17 1.88
N GLY A 6 -16.90 -6.03 3.07
CA GLY A 6 -17.15 -7.15 3.98
C GLY A 6 -18.42 -7.94 3.64
N ASN A 7 -18.45 -9.22 3.99
CA ASN A 7 -19.65 -10.05 3.95
C ASN A 7 -19.64 -11.06 5.12
N HIS A 8 -20.77 -11.70 5.38
CA HIS A 8 -20.96 -12.59 6.53
C HIS A 8 -20.16 -13.91 6.45
N SER A 9 -19.71 -14.31 5.25
CA SER A 9 -18.87 -15.50 5.05
C SER A 9 -18.04 -15.42 3.78
N LYS A 10 -16.95 -16.19 3.71
CA LYS A 10 -16.12 -16.32 2.49
C LYS A 10 -16.96 -16.75 1.28
N LEU A 11 -17.85 -17.71 1.46
CA LEU A 11 -18.72 -18.22 0.39
C LEU A 11 -19.64 -17.11 -0.15
N ALA A 12 -20.17 -16.26 0.72
CA ALA A 12 -21.01 -15.14 0.31
C ALA A 12 -20.21 -14.06 -0.44
N THR A 13 -18.95 -13.81 -0.03
CA THR A 13 -18.01 -12.94 -0.77
C THR A 13 -17.70 -13.52 -2.16
N ASP A 14 -17.31 -14.79 -2.23
CA ASP A 14 -16.97 -15.47 -3.49
C ASP A 14 -18.15 -15.44 -4.48
N LEU A 15 -19.38 -15.69 -3.99
CA LEU A 15 -20.58 -15.63 -4.82
C LEU A 15 -20.86 -14.22 -5.35
N THR A 16 -20.64 -13.20 -4.53
CA THR A 16 -20.81 -11.79 -4.94
C THR A 16 -19.80 -11.41 -6.01
N ILE A 17 -18.53 -11.79 -5.82
CA ILE A 17 -17.46 -11.59 -6.81
C ILE A 17 -17.81 -12.29 -8.13
N ALA A 18 -18.27 -13.54 -8.07
CA ALA A 18 -18.66 -14.28 -9.27
C ALA A 18 -19.80 -13.60 -10.05
N ARG A 19 -20.82 -13.07 -9.36
CA ARG A 19 -21.93 -12.34 -9.99
C ARG A 19 -21.46 -11.03 -10.65
N LEU A 20 -20.58 -10.29 -9.99
CA LEU A 20 -20.01 -9.05 -10.54
C LEU A 20 -19.18 -9.35 -11.80
N ALA A 21 -18.33 -10.37 -11.75
CA ALA A 21 -17.54 -10.81 -12.91
C ALA A 21 -18.42 -11.27 -14.07
N GLN A 22 -19.50 -12.02 -13.81
CA GLN A 22 -20.47 -12.41 -14.82
C GLN A 22 -21.18 -11.21 -15.48
N ALA A 23 -21.37 -10.12 -14.74
CA ALA A 23 -21.92 -8.86 -15.26
C ALA A 23 -20.89 -7.99 -15.99
N GLY A 24 -19.65 -8.46 -16.15
CA GLY A 24 -18.57 -7.75 -16.85
C GLY A 24 -17.78 -6.77 -15.98
N VAL A 25 -17.99 -6.75 -14.66
CA VAL A 25 -17.18 -5.94 -13.74
C VAL A 25 -15.83 -6.61 -13.51
N VAL A 26 -14.74 -5.83 -13.52
CA VAL A 26 -13.40 -6.28 -13.14
C VAL A 26 -13.17 -5.94 -11.66
N PRO A 27 -13.22 -6.93 -10.74
CA PRO A 27 -13.00 -6.67 -9.33
C PRO A 27 -11.50 -6.44 -9.09
N ILE A 28 -11.16 -5.29 -8.51
CA ILE A 28 -9.80 -4.93 -8.13
C ILE A 28 -9.73 -4.59 -6.63
N ASP A 29 -8.51 -4.60 -6.09
CA ASP A 29 -8.20 -4.24 -4.71
C ASP A 29 -7.89 -2.74 -4.54
N ILE A 30 -7.78 -2.25 -3.30
CA ILE A 30 -7.48 -0.83 -3.01
C ILE A 30 -6.12 -0.44 -3.61
N MET A 31 -5.12 -1.31 -3.55
CA MET A 31 -3.76 -1.00 -3.98
C MET A 31 -3.64 -0.85 -5.49
N ALA A 32 -4.32 -1.71 -6.26
CA ALA A 32 -4.46 -1.61 -7.70
C ALA A 32 -5.20 -0.31 -8.07
N THR A 33 -6.27 0.02 -7.34
CA THR A 33 -7.02 1.27 -7.55
C THR A 33 -6.15 2.51 -7.32
N LEU A 34 -5.38 2.54 -6.23
CA LEU A 34 -4.44 3.62 -5.92
C LEU A 34 -3.33 3.71 -6.98
N SER A 35 -2.80 2.56 -7.41
CA SER A 35 -1.73 2.48 -8.42
C SER A 35 -2.19 2.96 -9.79
N GLU A 36 -3.41 2.61 -10.19
CA GLU A 36 -4.01 3.10 -11.43
C GLU A 36 -4.25 4.61 -11.40
N LEU A 37 -4.76 5.14 -10.28
CA LEU A 37 -5.02 6.57 -10.14
C LEU A 37 -3.71 7.38 -10.14
N GLN A 38 -2.69 6.87 -9.44
CA GLN A 38 -1.38 7.49 -9.38
C GLN A 38 -0.66 7.43 -10.74
N GLY A 39 -0.68 6.26 -11.40
CA GLY A 39 -0.06 5.98 -12.70
C GLY A 39 1.48 5.94 -12.73
N SER A 40 2.18 6.84 -12.03
CA SER A 40 3.65 6.90 -12.02
C SER A 40 4.19 7.48 -10.71
N TRP A 41 5.42 7.12 -10.32
CA TRP A 41 6.15 7.76 -9.23
C TRP A 41 6.95 8.99 -9.68
N ASN A 42 7.18 9.16 -10.98
CA ASN A 42 7.93 10.30 -11.52
C ASN A 42 7.05 11.55 -11.61
N ARG A 43 6.66 12.10 -10.45
CA ARG A 43 5.72 13.20 -10.30
C ARG A 43 6.15 14.13 -9.16
N PRO A 44 5.83 15.43 -9.20
CA PRO A 44 6.18 16.37 -8.14
C PRO A 44 5.41 16.11 -6.83
N ASP A 45 4.26 15.43 -6.88
CA ASP A 45 3.39 15.09 -5.76
C ASP A 45 3.65 13.69 -5.16
N ALA A 46 4.76 13.03 -5.55
CA ALA A 46 5.07 11.66 -5.14
C ALA A 46 5.07 11.45 -3.61
N GLU A 47 5.51 12.43 -2.83
CA GLU A 47 5.51 12.34 -1.36
C GLU A 47 4.08 12.31 -0.79
N GLN A 48 3.16 13.06 -1.38
CA GLN A 48 1.74 13.04 -0.98
C GLN A 48 1.11 11.69 -1.28
N TRP A 49 1.47 11.09 -2.42
CA TRP A 49 1.08 9.72 -2.76
C TRP A 49 1.65 8.69 -1.78
N ALA A 50 2.92 8.81 -1.38
CA ALA A 50 3.53 7.95 -0.38
C ALA A 50 2.75 8.00 0.95
N ALA A 51 2.29 9.18 1.39
CA ALA A 51 1.46 9.32 2.58
C ALA A 51 0.08 8.65 2.43
N VAL A 52 -0.51 8.67 1.23
CA VAL A 52 -1.77 7.95 0.96
C VAL A 52 -1.56 6.43 1.03
N TYR A 53 -0.48 5.92 0.42
CA TYR A 53 -0.13 4.50 0.51
C TYR A 53 0.16 4.05 1.94
N ALA A 54 0.84 4.89 2.73
CA ALA A 54 1.11 4.62 4.14
C ALA A 54 -0.18 4.50 4.98
N GLN A 55 -1.20 5.30 4.68
CA GLN A 55 -2.51 5.20 5.35
C GLN A 55 -3.26 3.92 4.98
N ALA A 56 -3.20 3.51 3.70
CA ALA A 56 -3.84 2.29 3.22
C ALA A 56 -3.09 1.01 3.66
N MET A 57 -1.76 1.11 3.82
CA MET A 57 -0.87 -0.01 4.11
C MET A 57 0.14 0.36 5.21
N PRO A 58 -0.12 0.02 6.48
CA PRO A 58 0.79 0.31 7.60
C PRO A 58 2.20 -0.26 7.41
N HIS A 59 2.32 -1.39 6.70
CA HIS A 59 3.63 -1.97 6.38
C HIS A 59 4.46 -1.10 5.43
N TYR A 60 3.83 -0.26 4.61
CA TYR A 60 4.53 0.66 3.72
C TYR A 60 5.15 1.82 4.50
N GLN A 61 4.45 2.31 5.53
CA GLN A 61 4.98 3.30 6.47
C GLN A 61 6.29 2.80 7.13
N LEU A 62 6.29 1.57 7.64
CA LEU A 62 7.47 0.96 8.26
C LEU A 62 8.66 0.88 7.28
N LEU A 63 8.40 0.62 6.00
CA LEU A 63 9.43 0.56 4.97
C LEU A 63 10.03 1.94 4.70
N ILE A 64 9.21 2.99 4.64
CA ILE A 64 9.66 4.38 4.49
C ILE A 64 10.53 4.78 5.69
N GLU A 65 10.06 4.55 6.91
CA GLU A 65 10.79 4.89 8.13
C GLU A 65 12.14 4.17 8.23
N SER A 66 12.16 2.88 7.93
CA SER A 66 13.37 2.07 7.91
C SER A 66 14.38 2.59 6.87
N TYR A 67 13.91 2.94 5.68
CA TYR A 67 14.76 3.50 4.62
C TYR A 67 15.37 4.84 5.01
N LEU A 68 14.56 5.75 5.56
CA LEU A 68 15.03 7.07 6.01
C LEU A 68 16.09 6.93 7.12
N LYS A 69 15.86 6.04 8.09
CA LYS A 69 16.84 5.76 9.14
C LYS A 69 18.13 5.16 8.57
N ALA A 70 18.04 4.25 7.60
CA ALA A 70 19.21 3.67 6.95
C ALA A 70 20.04 4.72 6.19
N GLN A 71 19.39 5.65 5.47
CA GLN A 71 20.08 6.78 4.84
C GLN A 71 20.76 7.69 5.87
N GLN A 72 20.07 7.99 6.97
CA GLN A 72 20.61 8.82 8.04
C GLN A 72 21.89 8.20 8.62
N VAL A 73 21.86 6.92 8.98
CA VAL A 73 23.02 6.17 9.48
C VAL A 73 24.18 6.24 8.50
N ALA A 74 23.91 6.03 7.20
CA ALA A 74 24.92 6.04 6.15
C ALA A 74 25.59 7.42 5.98
N ASN A 75 24.83 8.50 6.13
CA ASN A 75 25.35 9.87 5.99
C ASN A 75 26.06 10.35 7.27
N GLU A 76 25.49 10.06 8.44
CA GLU A 76 25.94 10.56 9.74
C GLU A 76 27.00 9.66 10.41
N HIS A 77 27.31 8.51 9.81
CA HIS A 77 28.25 7.51 10.34
C HIS A 77 27.93 7.14 11.80
N GLU A 78 26.63 6.91 12.07
CA GLU A 78 26.14 6.60 13.41
C GLU A 78 26.88 5.39 13.99
N VAL A 79 27.43 5.56 15.19
CA VAL A 79 28.14 4.49 15.90
C VAL A 79 27.12 3.42 16.29
N LEU A 80 27.41 2.16 15.95
CA LEU A 80 26.58 1.02 16.29
C LEU A 80 26.25 1.02 17.78
N ASP A 81 25.00 0.74 18.13
CA ASP A 81 24.54 0.73 19.53
C ASP A 81 25.30 -0.31 20.38
N SER A 82 25.85 -1.35 19.75
CA SER A 82 26.73 -2.33 20.39
C SER A 82 28.12 -1.79 20.78
N GLN A 83 28.47 -0.59 20.35
CA GLN A 83 29.75 0.09 20.62
C GLN A 83 29.59 1.34 21.51
N ARG A 84 28.37 1.61 22.00
CA ARG A 84 28.08 2.60 23.05
C ARG A 84 28.16 1.99 24.43
#